data_AF-A0A2X3GUV2-F1
#
_entry.id   AF-A0A2X3GUV2-F1
#
_cell.length_a   1.000
_cell.length_b   1.000
_cell.length_c   1.000
_cell.angle_alpha   90.00
_cell.angle_beta   90.00
_cell.angle_gamma   90.00
#
_symmetry.space_group_name_H-M   'P 1'
#
loop_
_entity.id
_entity.type
_entity.pdbx_description
1 polymer ?
#
loop_
_entity_poly.entity_id
_entity_poly.type
_entity_poly.pdbx_seq_one_letter_code
_entity_poly.pdbx_strand_id
1 'polypeptide(L)' 'MSRRVATITLNPAYDLVGFTPEIERGEVNLVRTTGLHAAGKALMWRKC' A
#
# COMPACT_ATOMS: atom_id res chain seq x y z
N MET A 1 9.45 29.59 -16.14
CA MET A 1 10.34 28.50 -15.69
C MET A 1 9.50 27.27 -15.31
N SER A 2 9.75 26.12 -15.93
CA SER A 2 9.10 24.85 -15.52
C SER A 2 9.84 24.31 -14.29
N ARG A 3 9.19 24.34 -13.11
CA ARG A 3 9.71 23.64 -11.93
C ARG A 3 9.31 22.18 -12.04
N ARG A 4 10.29 21.28 -12.20
CA ARG A 4 10.08 19.83 -12.16
C ARG A 4 10.54 19.31 -10.82
N VAL A 5 9.69 18.52 -10.17
CA VAL A 5 9.99 17.86 -8.89
C VAL A 5 10.11 16.37 -9.14
N ALA A 6 11.26 15.80 -8.74
CA ALA A 6 11.49 14.37 -8.76
C ALA A 6 11.20 13.78 -7.38
N THR A 7 10.67 12.57 -7.37
CA THR A 7 10.36 11.81 -6.16
C THR A 7 11.06 10.48 -6.24
N ILE A 8 11.82 10.14 -5.19
CA ILE A 8 12.60 8.90 -5.11
C ILE A 8 12.04 8.06 -3.97
N THR A 9 11.74 6.80 -4.25
CA THR A 9 11.39 5.79 -3.24
C THR A 9 12.48 4.73 -3.26
N LEU A 10 13.29 4.66 -2.21
CA LEU A 10 14.42 3.72 -2.14
C LEU A 10 13.97 2.27 -1.90
N ASN A 11 12.80 2.09 -1.31
CA ASN A 11 12.19 0.79 -1.06
C ASN A 11 10.73 0.81 -1.57
N PRO A 12 10.51 0.64 -2.88
CA PRO A 12 9.15 0.55 -3.42
C PRO A 12 8.49 -0.75 -2.95
N ALA A 13 7.17 -0.70 -2.74
CA ALA A 13 6.42 -1.86 -2.30
C ALA A 13 5.04 -1.89 -2.96
N TYR A 14 4.34 -3.01 -2.78
CA TYR A 14 2.90 -3.09 -2.97
C TYR A 14 2.25 -3.41 -1.62
N ASP A 15 1.29 -2.58 -1.22
CA ASP A 15 0.44 -2.86 -0.08
C ASP A 15 -0.71 -3.75 -0.55
N LEU A 16 -0.74 -4.99 -0.06
CA LEU A 16 -1.90 -5.87 -0.19
C LEU A 16 -2.87 -5.57 0.93
N VAL A 17 -4.07 -5.15 0.58
CA VAL A 17 -5.12 -4.81 1.54
C VAL A 17 -6.24 -5.83 1.44
N GLY A 18 -6.66 -6.32 2.60
CA GLY A 18 -7.76 -7.25 2.74
C GLY A 18 -8.57 -6.95 3.99
N PHE A 19 -9.76 -7.52 4.04
CA PHE A 19 -10.69 -7.38 5.14
C PHE A 19 -11.14 -8.76 5.64
N THR A 20 -11.17 -8.90 6.96
CA THR A 20 -11.85 -9.99 7.67
C THR A 20 -12.64 -9.35 8.80
N PRO A 21 -13.88 -9.78 9.09
CA PRO A 21 -14.68 -9.21 10.16
C PRO A 21 -14.05 -9.43 11.55
N GLU A 22 -13.36 -10.55 11.74
CA GLU A 22 -12.68 -10.92 12.98
C GLU A 22 -11.29 -11.52 12.69
N ILE A 23 -10.38 -11.43 13.66
CA ILE A 23 -9.04 -12.01 13.58
C ILE A 23 -8.88 -13.01 14.72
N GLU A 24 -8.84 -14.29 14.39
CA GLU A 24 -8.56 -15.38 15.31
C GLU A 24 -7.06 -15.70 15.28
N ARG A 25 -6.38 -15.54 16.42
CA ARG A 25 -4.93 -15.77 16.52
C ARG A 25 -4.65 -17.26 16.71
N GLY A 26 -3.69 -17.78 15.95
CA GLY A 26 -3.35 -19.20 15.96
C GLY A 26 -4.13 -20.04 14.93
N GLU A 27 -5.15 -19.45 14.32
CA GLU A 27 -6.01 -20.10 13.33
C GLU A 27 -5.87 -19.49 11.93
N VAL A 28 -6.40 -20.19 10.92
CA VAL A 28 -6.46 -19.69 9.54
C VAL A 28 -7.65 -18.74 9.39
N ASN A 29 -7.35 -17.49 8.99
CA ASN A 29 -8.36 -16.46 8.76
C ASN A 29 -8.65 -16.32 7.26
N LEU A 30 -9.92 -16.38 6.86
CA LEU A 30 -10.33 -16.10 5.48
C LEU A 30 -10.42 -14.60 5.25
N VAL A 31 -9.55 -14.07 4.40
CA VAL A 31 -9.49 -12.63 4.10
C VAL A 31 -10.07 -12.35 2.72
N ARG A 32 -11.02 -11.41 2.64
CA ARG A 32 -11.45 -10.87 1.35
C ARG A 32 -10.44 -9.82 0.90
N THR A 33 -9.78 -10.07 -0.23
CA THR A 33 -8.87 -9.08 -0.82
C THR A 33 -9.67 -7.87 -1.31
N THR A 34 -9.25 -6.67 -0.91
CA THR A 34 -9.92 -5.40 -1.26
C THR A 34 -9.09 -4.55 -2.20
N GLY A 35 -7.77 -4.74 -2.27
CA GLY A 35 -6.94 -4.05 -3.25
C GLY A 35 -5.44 -4.41 -3.17
N LEU A 36 -4.74 -4.13 -4.26
CA LEU A 36 -3.29 -4.13 -4.33
C LEU A 36 -2.85 -2.72 -4.76
N HIS A 37 -2.03 -2.07 -3.94
CA HIS A 37 -1.69 -0.66 -4.14
C HIS A 37 -0.18 -0.46 -4.23
N ALA A 38 0.27 0.27 -5.25
CA ALA A 38 1.64 0.76 -5.25
C ALA A 38 1.86 1.65 -4.02
N ALA A 39 2.95 1.36 -3.32
CA ALA A 39 3.27 1.87 -2.00
C ALA A 39 4.74 2.30 -1.89
N GLY A 40 5.04 2.94 -0.76
CA GLY A 40 6.32 3.57 -0.49
C GLY A 40 6.14 5.05 -0.17
N LYS A 41 6.92 5.53 0.80
CA LYS A 41 6.75 6.85 1.43
C LYS A 41 6.59 7.99 0.42
N ALA A 42 7.40 7.97 -0.63
CA ALA A 42 7.41 9.02 -1.64
C ALA A 42 6.35 8.78 -2.74
N LEU A 43 5.93 7.53 -2.98
CA LEU A 43 4.79 7.19 -3.85
C LEU A 43 3.46 7.69 -3.28
N MET A 44 3.29 7.65 -1.95
CA MET A 44 2.11 8.19 -1.26
C MET A 44 1.86 9.66 -1.61
N TRP A 45 2.92 10.47 -1.68
CA TRP A 45 2.81 11.90 -2.01
C TRP A 45 2.47 12.17 -3.49
N ARG A 46 2.58 11.18 -4.38
CA ARG A 46 2.15 11.31 -5.79
C ARG A 46 0.69 10.93 -6.05
N LYS A 47 -0.04 10.44 -5.04
CA LYS A 47 -1.45 10.00 -5.20
C LYS A 47 -2.50 11.09 -4.92
N CYS A 48 -2.10 12.34 -4.69
CA CYS A 48 -3.02 13.50 -4.67
C CYS A 48 -3.35 13.99 -6.08
#